data_AF-A0A257QFY0-F1
#
_entry.id   AF-A0A257QFY0-F1
#
_cell.length_a   1.000
_cell.length_b   1.000
_cell.length_c   1.000
_cell.angle_alpha   90.00
_cell.angle_beta   90.00
_cell.angle_gamma   90.00
#
_symmetry.space_group_name_H-M   'P 1'
#
loop_
_entity.id
_entity.type
_entity.pdbx_description
1 polymer ?
#
loop_
_entity_poly.entity_id
_entity_poly.type
_entity_poly.pdbx_seq_one_letter_code
_entity_poly.pdbx_strand_id
1 'polypeptide(L)'
;MPYQSFLSQDEVDALLAGVAGDSNAPSSQPIDPDSVRLYDLSSPDRVVRHRMQTLELINERFARRLRSVLLSFMRRSADITVGPIRVQKYSDFERNLPIPSNLNMVMMKPLRGVSLFTFDPNLIFLIIDSLFGGHGRYNMRVEGRDFTSTEQRIIRRLLNLTLDSCKHAWESIYPIEFEYVRSEMHTKFASIAGNNEIVFVSSFNIEFGAAGGTLNICVPYSTIEPIRDVLTRPLQDASTDSIDQR
;
A
#
# COMPACT_ATOMS: atom_id res chain seq x y z
N MET A 1 -1.44 -24.38 13.19
CA MET A 1 -2.81 -23.95 13.55
C MET A 1 -3.63 -23.94 12.26
N PRO A 2 -4.43 -24.97 11.96
CA PRO A 2 -5.18 -25.02 10.71
C PRO A 2 -6.52 -24.29 10.85
N TYR A 3 -6.90 -23.58 9.80
CA TYR A 3 -8.15 -22.84 9.63
C TYR A 3 -9.38 -23.73 9.90
N GLN A 4 -10.21 -23.37 10.88
CA GLN A 4 -11.59 -23.85 10.97
C GLN A 4 -12.48 -22.87 10.21
N SER A 5 -12.83 -23.21 8.97
CA SER A 5 -13.98 -22.61 8.29
C SER A 5 -15.23 -23.26 8.88
N PHE A 6 -15.98 -22.52 9.68
CA PHE A 6 -17.33 -22.93 10.08
C PHE A 6 -18.26 -22.66 8.89
N LEU A 7 -18.44 -23.68 8.05
CA LEU A 7 -19.59 -23.75 7.15
C LEU A 7 -20.85 -23.81 8.02
N SER A 8 -21.90 -23.10 7.63
CA SER A 8 -23.18 -23.23 8.33
C SER A 8 -23.72 -24.65 8.11
N GLN A 9 -24.53 -25.14 9.05
CA GLN A 9 -25.10 -26.48 8.99
C GLN A 9 -25.86 -26.72 7.66
N ASP A 10 -26.49 -25.67 7.14
CA ASP A 10 -27.22 -25.69 5.87
C ASP A 10 -26.29 -25.86 4.64
N GLU A 11 -25.07 -25.32 4.67
CA GLU A 11 -24.08 -25.48 3.60
C GLU A 11 -23.46 -26.89 3.61
N VAL A 12 -23.29 -27.47 4.80
CA VAL A 12 -22.83 -28.86 4.95
C VAL A 12 -23.87 -29.83 4.39
N ASP A 13 -25.15 -29.61 4.69
CA ASP A 13 -26.23 -30.45 4.20
C ASP A 13 -26.40 -30.35 2.66
N ALA A 14 -26.22 -29.16 2.09
CA ALA A 14 -26.24 -28.97 0.64
C ALA A 14 -25.08 -29.71 -0.08
N LEU A 15 -23.89 -29.75 0.53
CA LEU A 15 -22.75 -30.51 0.00
C LEU A 15 -22.93 -32.02 0.18
N LEU A 16 -23.56 -32.46 1.28
CA LEU A 16 -23.85 -33.87 1.53
C LEU A 16 -24.89 -34.43 0.53
N ALA A 17 -25.89 -33.61 0.20
CA ALA A 17 -26.90 -33.94 -0.80
C ALA A 17 -26.30 -34.11 -2.21
N GLY A 18 -25.26 -33.35 -2.55
CA GLY A 18 -24.55 -33.48 -3.83
C GLY A 18 -23.71 -34.77 -3.98
N VAL A 19 -23.28 -35.38 -2.87
CA VAL A 19 -22.45 -36.61 -2.86
C VAL A 19 -23.32 -37.89 -2.84
N ALA A 20 -24.54 -37.81 -2.29
CA ALA A 20 -25.44 -38.96 -2.14
C ALA A 20 -26.23 -39.35 -3.40
N GLY A 21 -26.09 -38.61 -4.50
CA GLY A 21 -26.69 -38.97 -5.79
C GLY A 21 -28.22 -38.81 -5.88
N ASP A 22 -28.88 -38.27 -4.85
CA ASP A 22 -30.30 -37.92 -4.93
C ASP A 22 -30.46 -36.58 -5.64
N SER A 23 -30.77 -36.67 -6.93
CA SER A 23 -31.09 -35.51 -7.77
C SER A 23 -32.50 -35.03 -7.46
N ASN A 24 -32.69 -34.33 -6.34
CA ASN A 24 -33.92 -33.57 -6.08
C ASN A 24 -33.69 -32.31 -5.23
N ALA A 25 -33.23 -31.26 -5.93
CA ALA A 25 -33.59 -29.84 -5.79
C ALA A 25 -33.01 -29.02 -4.59
N PRO A 26 -32.81 -27.68 -4.73
CA PRO A 26 -33.39 -26.79 -5.73
C PRO A 26 -32.40 -26.33 -6.80
N SER A 27 -32.89 -26.30 -8.03
CA SER A 27 -32.33 -25.51 -9.12
C SER A 27 -32.07 -24.10 -8.65
N SER A 28 -30.84 -23.62 -8.81
CA SER A 28 -30.51 -22.21 -8.82
C SER A 28 -31.50 -21.54 -9.77
N GLN A 29 -32.39 -20.70 -9.23
CA GLN A 29 -33.31 -19.96 -10.09
C GLN A 29 -32.48 -19.20 -11.13
N PRO A 30 -32.84 -19.26 -12.42
CA PRO A 30 -32.20 -18.43 -13.42
C PRO A 30 -32.35 -16.98 -12.97
N ILE A 31 -31.22 -16.29 -12.87
CA ILE A 31 -31.16 -14.88 -12.48
C ILE A 31 -31.94 -14.11 -13.54
N ASP A 32 -33.14 -13.66 -13.20
CA ASP A 32 -33.95 -12.79 -14.06
C ASP A 32 -33.14 -11.50 -14.33
N PRO A 33 -32.88 -11.14 -15.60
CA PRO A 33 -32.14 -9.94 -15.95
C PRO A 33 -32.89 -8.64 -15.56
N ASP A 34 -34.16 -8.76 -15.17
CA ASP A 34 -35.03 -7.66 -14.73
C ASP A 34 -35.15 -7.57 -13.19
N SER A 35 -34.39 -8.38 -12.45
CA SER A 35 -34.36 -8.29 -10.98
C SER A 35 -33.58 -7.04 -10.54
N VAL A 36 -34.33 -6.04 -10.08
CA VAL A 36 -33.77 -4.82 -9.47
C VAL A 36 -32.96 -5.22 -8.25
N ARG A 37 -31.63 -5.20 -8.38
CA ARG A 37 -30.73 -5.36 -7.23
C ARG A 37 -30.91 -4.16 -6.31
N LEU A 38 -31.30 -4.41 -5.07
CA LEU A 38 -31.28 -3.42 -4.00
C LEU A 38 -29.91 -2.75 -3.96
N TYR A 39 -29.89 -1.46 -4.27
CA TYR A 39 -28.68 -0.64 -4.31
C TYR A 39 -28.31 -0.27 -2.87
N ASP A 40 -27.37 -1.03 -2.30
CA ASP A 40 -26.87 -0.78 -0.96
C ASP A 40 -25.82 0.32 -0.97
N LEU A 41 -26.26 1.55 -0.66
CA LEU A 41 -25.42 2.73 -0.46
C LEU A 41 -24.49 2.63 0.77
N SER A 42 -24.71 1.66 1.66
CA SER A 42 -23.96 1.50 2.90
C SER A 42 -22.70 0.65 2.77
N SER A 43 -22.52 -0.02 1.62
CA SER A 43 -21.35 -0.85 1.32
C SER A 43 -20.35 -0.11 0.44
N PRO A 44 -19.37 0.63 1.01
CA PRO A 44 -18.29 1.26 0.23
C PRO A 44 -17.39 0.26 -0.50
N ASP A 45 -17.56 -1.05 -0.25
CA ASP A 45 -16.76 -2.16 -0.77
C ASP A 45 -16.78 -2.33 -2.30
N ARG A 46 -17.76 -1.75 -3.01
CA ARG A 46 -17.89 -1.94 -4.48
C ARG A 46 -17.34 -0.81 -5.35
N VAL A 47 -17.09 0.38 -4.82
CA VAL A 47 -16.66 1.54 -5.63
C VAL A 47 -15.19 1.43 -6.07
N VAL A 48 -14.38 0.62 -5.39
CA VAL A 48 -12.90 0.62 -5.55
C VAL A 48 -12.36 -0.54 -6.41
N ARG A 49 -13.22 -1.27 -7.13
CA ARG A 49 -12.79 -2.36 -8.04
C ARG A 49 -12.22 -1.88 -9.37
N HIS A 50 -12.25 -0.59 -9.67
CA HIS A 50 -11.57 -0.05 -10.84
C HIS A 50 -10.07 0.00 -10.58
N ARG A 51 -9.27 -0.65 -11.44
CA ARG A 51 -7.80 -0.60 -11.35
C ARG A 51 -7.34 0.85 -11.44
N MET A 52 -6.61 1.32 -10.44
CA MET A 52 -6.03 2.65 -10.41
C MET A 52 -4.76 2.68 -11.26
N GLN A 53 -4.92 2.58 -12.58
CA GLN A 53 -3.80 2.46 -13.54
C GLN A 53 -2.83 3.64 -13.42
N THR A 54 -3.34 4.86 -13.24
CA THR A 54 -2.50 6.03 -13.06
C THR A 54 -1.74 5.99 -11.73
N LEU A 55 -2.31 5.41 -10.68
CA LEU A 55 -1.60 5.21 -9.40
C LEU A 55 -0.50 4.15 -9.52
N GLU A 56 -0.74 3.08 -10.28
CA GLU A 56 0.29 2.08 -10.61
C GLU A 56 1.48 2.76 -11.34
N LEU A 57 1.20 3.62 -12.31
CA LEU A 57 2.23 4.38 -13.03
C LEU A 57 2.99 5.36 -12.12
N ILE A 58 2.30 6.06 -11.21
CA ILE A 58 2.94 6.93 -10.22
C ILE A 58 3.91 6.11 -9.36
N ASN A 59 3.47 4.94 -8.89
CA ASN A 59 4.29 4.06 -8.06
C ASN A 59 5.53 3.57 -8.82
N GLU A 60 5.43 3.26 -10.11
CA GLU A 60 6.58 2.91 -10.94
C GLU A 60 7.55 4.07 -11.16
N ARG A 61 7.05 5.29 -11.38
CA ARG A 61 7.87 6.51 -11.48
C ARG A 61 8.58 6.79 -10.16
N PHE A 62 7.86 6.67 -9.06
CA PHE A 62 8.39 6.81 -7.71
C PHE A 62 9.51 5.80 -7.43
N ALA A 63 9.29 4.52 -7.74
CA ALA A 63 10.29 3.47 -7.52
C ALA A 63 11.58 3.72 -8.32
N ARG A 64 11.47 4.15 -9.59
CA ARG A 64 12.65 4.52 -10.41
C ARG A 64 13.42 5.69 -9.81
N ARG A 65 12.73 6.72 -9.33
CA ARG A 65 13.38 7.88 -8.69
C ARG A 65 14.00 7.49 -7.36
N LEU A 66 13.28 6.76 -6.52
CA LEU A 66 13.76 6.28 -5.23
C LEU A 66 15.04 5.45 -5.38
N ARG A 67 15.10 4.57 -6.38
CA ARG A 67 16.31 3.79 -6.71
C ARG A 67 17.53 4.69 -6.97
N SER A 68 17.34 5.73 -7.78
CA SER A 68 18.42 6.69 -8.10
C SER A 68 18.86 7.49 -6.87
N VAL A 69 17.90 7.89 -6.03
CA VAL A 69 18.15 8.62 -4.78
C VAL A 69 18.86 7.74 -3.75
N LEU A 70 18.43 6.49 -3.57
CA LEU A 70 19.07 5.54 -2.66
C LEU A 70 20.50 5.19 -3.09
N LEU A 71 20.75 5.09 -4.40
CA LEU A 71 22.11 4.93 -4.94
C LEU A 71 23.00 6.10 -4.53
N SER A 72 22.54 7.34 -4.67
CA SER A 72 23.31 8.51 -4.23
C SER A 72 23.46 8.59 -2.71
N PHE A 73 22.46 8.15 -1.95
CA PHE A 73 22.42 8.26 -0.50
C PHE A 73 23.35 7.25 0.18
N MET A 74 23.33 5.99 -0.27
CA MET A 74 24.12 4.90 0.32
C MET A 74 25.35 4.51 -0.49
N ARG A 75 25.52 5.06 -1.70
CA ARG A 75 26.56 4.65 -2.67
C ARG A 75 26.47 3.17 -3.06
N ARG A 76 25.26 2.60 -3.02
CA ARG A 76 24.97 1.20 -3.35
C ARG A 76 23.68 1.10 -4.15
N SER A 77 23.66 0.29 -5.20
CA SER A 77 22.46 0.06 -6.01
C SER A 77 21.40 -0.69 -5.22
N ALA A 78 20.18 -0.16 -5.23
CA ALA A 78 18.98 -0.83 -4.72
C ALA A 78 18.19 -1.41 -5.90
N ASP A 79 17.69 -2.62 -5.75
CA ASP A 79 16.66 -3.16 -6.62
C ASP A 79 15.30 -2.95 -5.94
N ILE A 80 14.42 -2.22 -6.62
CA ILE A 80 13.11 -1.85 -6.09
C ILE A 80 12.04 -2.48 -6.97
N THR A 81 11.24 -3.35 -6.37
CA THR A 81 10.09 -3.98 -7.02
C THR A 81 8.81 -3.37 -6.49
N VAL A 82 7.95 -2.90 -7.39
CA VAL A 82 6.63 -2.37 -7.05
C VAL A 82 5.66 -3.54 -6.95
N GLY A 83 5.06 -3.71 -5.77
CA GLY A 83 3.99 -4.67 -5.54
C GLY A 83 2.63 -4.15 -6.02
N PRO A 84 1.63 -5.03 -6.16
CA PRO A 84 0.28 -4.61 -6.53
C PRO A 84 -0.33 -3.73 -5.44
N ILE A 85 -1.14 -2.75 -5.87
CA ILE A 85 -1.89 -1.90 -4.94
C ILE A 85 -2.98 -2.75 -4.29
N ARG A 86 -2.99 -2.82 -2.97
CA ARG A 86 -4.02 -3.53 -2.20
C ARG A 86 -5.05 -2.54 -1.69
N VAL A 87 -6.32 -2.90 -1.87
CA VAL A 87 -7.46 -2.17 -1.30
C VAL A 87 -7.98 -3.01 -0.15
N GLN A 88 -7.89 -2.49 1.07
CA GLN A 88 -8.28 -3.21 2.27
C GLN A 88 -8.74 -2.24 3.35
N LYS A 89 -9.34 -2.75 4.43
CA LYS A 89 -9.70 -1.93 5.59
C LYS A 89 -8.43 -1.52 6.35
N TYR A 90 -8.45 -0.33 6.96
CA TYR A 90 -7.34 0.15 7.76
C TYR A 90 -6.98 -0.81 8.90
N SER A 91 -7.99 -1.40 9.58
CA SER A 91 -7.79 -2.40 10.62
C SER A 91 -6.99 -3.62 10.16
N ASP A 92 -7.18 -4.04 8.91
CA ASP A 92 -6.51 -5.22 8.35
C ASP A 92 -5.07 -4.88 7.98
N PHE A 93 -4.82 -3.65 7.54
CA PHE A 93 -3.45 -3.16 7.33
C PHE A 93 -2.69 -3.08 8.64
N GLU A 94 -3.29 -2.47 9.67
CA GLU A 94 -2.67 -2.30 10.98
C GLU A 94 -2.23 -3.64 11.60
N ARG A 95 -3.07 -4.67 11.50
CA ARG A 95 -2.80 -6.01 12.05
C ARG A 95 -1.66 -6.76 11.35
N ASN A 96 -1.38 -6.41 10.09
CA ASN A 96 -0.34 -7.07 9.29
C ASN A 96 1.03 -6.40 9.41
N LEU A 97 1.12 -5.25 10.10
CA LEU A 97 2.39 -4.56 10.30
C LEU A 97 3.26 -5.29 11.34
N PRO A 98 4.58 -5.40 11.11
CA PRO A 98 5.48 -5.93 12.12
C PRO A 98 5.50 -5.01 13.34
N ILE A 99 5.67 -5.58 14.53
CA ILE A 99 5.78 -4.82 15.78
C ILE A 99 7.16 -5.12 16.38
N PRO A 100 8.01 -4.11 16.62
CA PRO A 100 7.87 -2.68 16.31
C PRO A 100 8.04 -2.37 14.81
N SER A 101 7.44 -1.28 14.33
CA SER A 101 7.66 -0.76 12.97
C SER A 101 7.83 0.76 13.01
N ASN A 102 8.55 1.31 12.04
CA ASN A 102 8.67 2.76 11.92
C ASN A 102 7.50 3.31 11.10
N LEU A 103 6.60 4.00 11.77
CA LEU A 103 5.34 4.50 11.23
C LEU A 103 5.41 6.02 11.12
N ASN A 104 5.39 6.57 9.91
CA ASN A 104 5.48 8.01 9.69
C ASN A 104 4.18 8.56 9.13
N MET A 105 3.59 9.50 9.85
CA MET A 105 2.40 10.23 9.43
C MET A 105 2.79 11.44 8.59
N VAL A 106 2.17 11.55 7.42
CA VAL A 106 2.49 12.57 6.43
C VAL A 106 1.20 13.16 5.86
N MET A 107 1.09 14.48 5.87
CA MET A 107 -0.02 15.19 5.26
C MET A 107 0.27 15.44 3.77
N MET A 108 -0.75 15.30 2.92
CA MET A 108 -0.63 15.46 1.46
C MET A 108 -1.40 16.71 0.99
N LYS A 109 -0.78 17.89 0.94
CA LYS A 109 -1.47 19.11 0.48
C LYS A 109 -1.54 19.14 -1.06
N PRO A 110 -2.64 19.60 -1.69
CA PRO A 110 -3.85 20.18 -1.10
C PRO A 110 -4.93 19.16 -0.67
N LEU A 111 -4.67 17.86 -0.81
CA LEU A 111 -5.61 16.82 -0.39
C LEU A 111 -5.81 16.86 1.14
N ARG A 112 -7.02 16.51 1.58
CA ARG A 112 -7.35 16.50 3.01
C ARG A 112 -7.16 15.09 3.54
N GLY A 113 -6.22 14.92 4.46
CA GLY A 113 -6.00 13.66 5.15
C GLY A 113 -4.53 13.42 5.48
N VAL A 114 -4.29 12.34 6.21
CA VAL A 114 -2.96 11.89 6.63
C VAL A 114 -2.70 10.52 6.01
N SER A 115 -1.56 10.38 5.37
CA SER A 115 -1.05 9.12 4.85
C SER A 115 0.01 8.56 5.77
N LEU A 116 0.17 7.24 5.72
CA LEU A 116 1.08 6.50 6.57
C LEU A 116 2.18 5.85 5.72
N PHE A 117 3.42 6.20 6.03
CA PHE A 117 4.63 5.64 5.43
C PHE A 117 5.29 4.71 6.44
N THR A 118 5.31 3.42 6.14
CA THR A 118 5.87 2.40 7.03
C THR A 118 7.13 1.81 6.44
N PHE A 119 8.24 1.89 7.17
CA PHE A 119 9.46 1.20 6.79
C PHE A 119 9.64 -0.06 7.65
N ASP A 120 9.99 -1.16 6.99
CA ASP A 120 10.44 -2.37 7.67
C ASP A 120 11.70 -2.04 8.50
N PRO A 121 11.73 -2.39 9.80
CA PRO A 121 12.92 -2.22 10.62
C PRO A 121 14.18 -2.83 10.00
N ASN A 122 14.07 -3.97 9.31
CA ASN A 122 15.20 -4.61 8.64
C ASN A 122 15.84 -3.67 7.60
N LEU A 123 15.02 -3.00 6.81
CA LEU A 123 15.45 -2.02 5.82
C LEU A 123 16.16 -0.84 6.48
N ILE A 124 15.59 -0.32 7.57
CA ILE A 124 16.19 0.80 8.31
C ILE A 124 17.57 0.42 8.87
N PHE A 125 17.69 -0.73 9.54
CA PHE A 125 18.97 -1.14 10.11
C PHE A 125 20.02 -1.42 9.04
N LEU A 126 19.62 -1.98 7.90
CA LEU A 126 20.51 -2.16 6.75
C LEU A 126 21.05 -0.82 6.23
N ILE A 127 20.18 0.18 6.10
CA ILE A 127 20.56 1.52 5.64
C ILE A 127 21.52 2.17 6.65
N ILE A 128 21.23 2.06 7.94
CA ILE A 128 22.07 2.60 9.01
C ILE A 128 23.46 1.92 8.97
N ASP A 129 23.51 0.58 8.97
CA ASP A 129 24.76 -0.18 8.91
C ASP A 129 25.59 0.24 7.69
N SER A 130 24.96 0.34 6.52
CA SER A 130 25.63 0.77 5.28
C SER A 130 26.19 2.19 5.36
N LEU A 131 25.53 3.13 6.04
CA LEU A 131 26.00 4.51 6.21
C LEU A 131 27.18 4.62 7.18
N PHE A 132 27.30 3.69 8.13
CA PHE A 132 28.43 3.60 9.05
C PHE A 132 29.58 2.72 8.53
N GLY A 133 29.51 2.26 7.27
CA GLY A 133 30.56 1.47 6.63
C GLY A 133 30.45 -0.04 6.84
N GLY A 134 29.33 -0.51 7.39
CA GLY A 134 29.00 -1.92 7.49
C GLY A 134 28.66 -2.55 6.14
N HIS A 135 28.80 -3.87 6.06
CA HIS A 135 28.57 -4.63 4.83
C HIS A 135 27.15 -5.23 4.72
N GLY A 136 26.22 -4.87 5.62
CA GLY A 136 24.85 -5.41 5.62
C GLY A 136 24.79 -6.92 5.86
N ARG A 137 25.87 -7.52 6.38
CA ARG A 137 25.97 -8.96 6.72
C ARG A 137 25.46 -9.28 8.12
N TYR A 138 25.26 -8.26 8.94
CA TYR A 138 24.63 -8.43 10.23
C TYR A 138 23.12 -8.44 10.05
N ASN A 139 22.54 -9.65 10.09
CA ASN A 139 21.16 -9.82 10.53
C ASN A 139 21.13 -9.42 12.01
N MET A 140 21.14 -8.12 12.32
CA MET A 140 20.76 -7.67 13.65
C MET A 140 19.36 -8.24 13.86
N ARG A 141 19.22 -9.18 14.79
CA ARG A 141 17.91 -9.59 15.24
C ARG A 141 17.17 -8.32 15.62
N VAL A 142 16.09 -8.04 14.92
CA VAL A 142 15.15 -6.98 15.25
C VAL A 142 14.41 -7.42 16.52
N GLU A 143 15.15 -7.52 17.63
CA GLU A 143 14.61 -7.86 18.94
C GLU A 143 14.00 -6.59 19.53
N GLY A 144 12.82 -6.22 19.03
CA GLY A 144 11.87 -5.35 19.74
C GLY A 144 12.39 -4.00 20.25
N ARG A 145 13.57 -3.54 19.80
CA ARG A 145 14.23 -2.35 20.34
C ARG A 145 13.71 -1.10 19.65
N ASP A 146 13.51 -0.05 20.44
CA ASP A 146 13.21 1.26 19.91
C ASP A 146 14.44 1.85 19.21
N PHE A 147 14.19 2.65 18.16
CA PHE A 147 15.25 3.38 17.47
C PHE A 147 15.79 4.50 18.37
N THR A 148 17.11 4.56 18.49
CA THR A 148 17.82 5.62 19.20
C THR A 148 17.65 6.98 18.51
N SER A 149 17.94 8.08 19.23
CA SER A 149 17.82 9.43 18.69
C SER A 149 18.68 9.67 17.44
N THR A 150 19.85 9.05 17.33
CA THR A 150 20.71 9.12 16.15
C THR A 150 20.13 8.35 14.98
N GLU A 151 19.59 7.15 15.21
CA GLU A 151 18.93 6.34 14.18
C GLU A 151 17.66 7.06 13.67
N GLN A 152 16.88 7.67 14.56
CA GLN A 152 15.71 8.49 14.19
C GLN A 152 16.07 9.66 13.27
N ARG A 153 17.24 10.31 13.45
CA ARG A 153 17.70 11.37 12.54
C ARG A 153 17.98 10.84 11.13
N ILE A 154 18.56 9.64 11.03
CA ILE A 154 18.82 8.97 9.74
C ILE A 154 17.50 8.58 9.08
N ILE A 155 16.57 8.00 9.86
CA ILE A 155 15.21 7.66 9.39
C ILE A 155 14.50 8.90 8.85
N ARG A 156 14.54 10.03 9.57
CA ARG A 156 13.92 11.27 9.10
C ARG A 156 14.53 11.77 7.79
N ARG A 157 15.85 11.63 7.61
CA ARG A 157 16.52 11.98 6.36
C ARG A 157 16.08 11.05 5.21
N LEU A 158 16.00 9.74 5.45
CA LEU A 158 15.49 8.76 4.50
C LEU A 158 14.03 9.06 4.12
N LEU A 159 13.19 9.37 5.10
CA LEU A 159 11.80 9.75 4.87
C LEU A 159 11.72 11.00 3.99
N ASN A 160 12.48 12.06 4.28
CA ASN A 160 12.47 13.27 3.45
C ASN A 160 12.86 12.97 1.98
N LEU A 161 13.85 12.11 1.75
CA LEU A 161 14.23 11.67 0.40
C LEU A 161 13.11 10.87 -0.29
N THR A 162 12.40 10.06 0.48
CA THR A 162 11.24 9.28 0.03
C THR A 162 10.10 10.22 -0.35
N LEU A 163 9.78 11.20 0.49
CA LEU A 163 8.73 12.20 0.24
C LEU A 163 9.04 13.08 -0.95
N ASP A 164 10.29 13.50 -1.12
CA ASP A 164 10.71 14.24 -2.32
C ASP A 164 10.56 13.37 -3.59
N SER A 165 10.92 12.08 -3.50
CA SER A 165 10.70 11.10 -4.57
C SER A 165 9.23 10.95 -4.93
N CYS A 166 8.34 10.90 -3.93
CA CYS A 166 6.89 10.90 -4.14
C CYS A 166 6.45 12.20 -4.81
N LYS A 167 6.82 13.38 -4.29
CA LYS A 167 6.43 14.69 -4.84
C LYS A 167 6.68 14.78 -6.35
N HIS A 168 7.87 14.39 -6.80
CA HIS A 168 8.23 14.42 -8.22
C HIS A 168 7.46 13.38 -9.06
N ALA A 169 7.15 12.22 -8.50
CA ALA A 169 6.35 11.22 -9.21
C ALA A 169 4.89 11.69 -9.41
N TRP A 170 4.36 12.44 -8.44
CA TRP A 170 3.02 13.00 -8.48
C TRP A 170 2.91 14.25 -9.38
N GLU A 171 3.98 15.05 -9.50
CA GLU A 171 4.00 16.34 -10.21
C GLU A 171 3.37 16.32 -11.61
N SER A 172 3.64 15.27 -12.38
CA SER A 172 3.11 15.12 -13.75
C SER A 172 1.59 14.92 -13.86
N ILE A 173 0.91 14.62 -12.74
CA ILE A 173 -0.50 14.23 -12.71
C ILE A 173 -1.28 15.20 -11.81
N TYR A 174 -0.78 15.42 -10.60
CA TYR A 174 -1.34 16.36 -9.66
C TYR A 174 -0.24 16.86 -8.71
N PRO A 175 0.03 18.18 -8.64
CA PRO A 175 1.07 18.71 -7.77
C PRO A 175 0.67 18.53 -6.30
N ILE A 176 1.40 17.66 -5.58
CA ILE A 176 1.19 17.37 -4.16
C ILE A 176 2.42 17.76 -3.36
N GLU A 177 2.20 18.39 -2.21
CA GLU A 177 3.23 18.63 -1.21
C GLU A 177 3.05 17.70 -0.02
N PHE A 178 4.13 17.01 0.35
CA PHE A 178 4.15 16.11 1.49
C PHE A 178 4.78 16.80 2.70
N GLU A 179 4.01 16.91 3.79
CA GLU A 179 4.47 17.48 5.06
C GLU A 179 4.53 16.40 6.14
N TYR A 180 5.72 16.20 6.70
CA TYR A 180 5.91 15.29 7.82
C TYR A 180 5.22 15.83 9.09
N VAL A 181 4.37 15.00 9.70
CA VAL A 181 3.66 15.36 10.94
C VAL A 181 4.40 14.80 12.14
N ARG A 182 4.53 13.47 12.22
CA ARG A 182 5.17 12.76 13.34
C ARG A 182 5.53 11.32 12.98
N SER A 183 6.35 10.70 13.82
CA SER A 183 6.74 9.29 13.73
C SER A 183 6.26 8.59 15.01
N GLU A 184 5.69 7.41 14.83
CA GLU A 184 5.26 6.51 15.89
C GLU A 184 5.97 5.16 15.73
N MET A 185 6.14 4.43 16.83
CA MET A 185 6.76 3.10 16.82
C MET A 185 5.75 1.96 17.02
N HIS A 186 4.55 2.31 17.48
CA HIS A 186 3.49 1.37 17.77
C HIS A 186 2.24 1.71 16.97
N THR A 187 1.68 0.70 16.30
CA THR A 187 0.50 0.83 15.44
C THR A 187 -0.71 1.48 16.11
N LYS A 188 -0.89 1.24 17.43
CA LYS A 188 -1.99 1.80 18.23
C LYS A 188 -2.00 3.33 18.29
N PHE A 189 -0.83 3.96 18.18
CA PHE A 189 -0.72 5.42 18.15
C PHE A 189 -0.72 5.97 16.72
N ALA A 190 -0.67 5.08 15.72
CA ALA A 190 -0.56 5.41 14.32
C ALA A 190 -1.90 5.54 13.60
N SER A 191 -3.01 5.88 14.28
CA SER A 191 -4.33 5.99 13.64
C SER A 191 -4.40 7.20 12.70
N ILE A 192 -4.43 6.92 11.39
CA ILE A 192 -4.60 7.92 10.33
C ILE A 192 -6.04 8.03 9.81
N ALA A 193 -6.85 7.01 10.08
CA ALA A 193 -8.18 6.79 9.51
C ALA A 193 -9.03 5.97 10.48
N GLY A 194 -10.34 5.95 10.27
CA GLY A 194 -11.23 5.06 11.04
C GLY A 194 -10.92 3.59 10.76
N ASN A 195 -11.07 2.70 11.76
CA ASN A 195 -10.72 1.28 11.59
C ASN A 195 -11.46 0.59 10.43
N ASN A 196 -12.69 1.01 10.14
CA ASN A 196 -13.52 0.49 9.05
C ASN A 196 -13.34 1.27 7.73
N GLU A 197 -12.48 2.27 7.70
CA GLU A 197 -12.22 3.06 6.51
C GLU A 197 -11.37 2.25 5.51
N ILE A 198 -11.67 2.41 4.22
CA ILE A 198 -10.93 1.76 3.14
C ILE A 198 -9.63 2.52 2.88
N VAL A 199 -8.52 1.79 2.76
CA VAL A 199 -7.20 2.33 2.47
C VAL A 199 -6.59 1.66 1.25
N PHE A 200 -5.81 2.44 0.49
CA PHE A 200 -4.95 1.94 -0.56
C PHE A 200 -3.54 1.74 0.00
N VAL A 201 -3.02 0.53 -0.17
CA VAL A 201 -1.68 0.16 0.29
C VAL A 201 -0.81 -0.16 -0.92
N SER A 202 0.21 0.66 -1.13
CA SER A 202 1.25 0.43 -2.14
C SER A 202 2.50 -0.10 -1.45
N SER A 203 2.87 -1.34 -1.78
CA SER A 203 4.05 -2.02 -1.20
C SER A 203 5.23 -1.98 -2.17
N PHE A 204 6.38 -1.59 -1.67
CA PHE A 204 7.65 -1.54 -2.41
C PHE A 204 8.65 -2.44 -1.72
N ASN A 205 9.10 -3.49 -2.42
CA ASN A 205 10.17 -4.34 -1.93
C ASN A 205 11.52 -3.75 -2.35
N ILE A 206 12.39 -3.48 -1.39
CA ILE A 206 13.68 -2.82 -1.61
C ILE A 206 14.78 -3.80 -1.18
N GLU A 207 15.60 -4.21 -2.14
CA GLU A 207 16.65 -5.19 -1.93
C GLU A 207 18.03 -4.61 -2.24
N PHE A 208 19.00 -5.00 -1.41
CA PHE A 208 20.41 -4.67 -1.52
C PHE A 208 21.21 -5.97 -1.56
N GLY A 209 21.21 -6.62 -2.73
CA GLY A 209 21.82 -7.94 -2.88
C GLY A 209 21.03 -9.00 -2.11
N ALA A 210 21.58 -9.53 -1.01
CA ALA A 210 20.97 -10.62 -0.26
C ALA A 210 20.07 -10.18 0.91
N ALA A 211 20.03 -8.89 1.22
CA ALA A 211 19.26 -8.34 2.33
C ALA A 211 18.39 -7.17 1.85
N GLY A 212 17.24 -6.98 2.48
CA GLY A 212 16.26 -5.99 2.04
C GLY A 212 15.15 -5.78 3.06
N GLY A 213 14.10 -5.11 2.62
CA GLY A 213 12.87 -4.96 3.38
C GLY A 213 11.83 -4.18 2.59
N THR A 214 10.68 -3.98 3.21
CA THR A 214 9.52 -3.37 2.55
C THR A 214 9.29 -1.93 3.00
N LEU A 215 8.89 -1.09 2.05
CA LEU A 215 8.29 0.21 2.28
C LEU A 215 6.81 0.10 1.89
N ASN A 216 5.89 0.41 2.80
CA ASN A 216 4.48 0.52 2.46
C ASN A 216 4.02 1.97 2.58
N ILE A 217 3.26 2.42 1.59
CA ILE A 217 2.57 3.70 1.57
C ILE A 217 1.08 3.41 1.65
N CYS A 218 0.46 3.82 2.75
CA CYS A 218 -0.96 3.64 3.02
C CYS A 218 -1.66 5.00 2.95
N VAL A 219 -2.64 5.11 2.05
CA VAL A 219 -3.39 6.34 1.80
C VAL A 219 -4.89 6.05 1.99
N PRO A 220 -5.58 6.80 2.86
CA PRO A 220 -7.03 6.67 3.02
C PRO A 220 -7.80 7.00 1.74
N TYR A 221 -8.90 6.30 1.50
CA TYR A 221 -9.77 6.57 0.36
C TYR A 221 -10.30 8.01 0.40
N SER A 222 -10.65 8.53 1.59
CA SER A 222 -11.10 9.92 1.78
C SER A 222 -10.11 10.98 1.28
N THR A 223 -8.81 10.69 1.32
CA THR A 223 -7.77 11.59 0.80
C THR A 223 -7.70 11.57 -0.73
N ILE A 224 -7.96 10.42 -1.33
CA ILE A 224 -7.89 10.20 -2.78
C ILE A 224 -9.20 10.57 -3.50
N GLU A 225 -10.33 10.52 -2.80
CA GLU A 225 -11.66 10.79 -3.35
C GLU A 225 -11.73 12.03 -4.28
N PRO A 226 -11.15 13.20 -3.95
CA PRO A 226 -11.21 14.38 -4.81
C PRO A 226 -10.51 14.23 -6.17
N ILE A 227 -9.57 13.30 -6.29
CA ILE A 227 -8.76 13.06 -7.48
C ILE A 227 -8.99 11.68 -8.11
N ARG A 228 -10.01 10.95 -7.63
CA ARG A 228 -10.31 9.57 -8.05
C ARG A 228 -10.43 9.44 -9.57
N ASP A 229 -11.14 10.37 -10.21
CA ASP A 229 -11.41 10.28 -11.65
C ASP A 229 -10.13 10.48 -12.49
N VAL A 230 -9.15 11.24 -11.98
CA VAL A 230 -7.82 11.39 -12.61
C VAL A 230 -7.02 10.10 -12.47
N LEU A 231 -7.10 9.45 -11.31
CA LEU A 231 -6.34 8.22 -11.02
C LEU A 231 -6.89 6.96 -11.71
N THR A 232 -8.17 6.99 -12.10
CA THR A 232 -8.85 5.85 -12.75
C THR A 232 -8.75 5.91 -14.27
N ARG A 233 -8.52 7.10 -14.86
CA ARG A 233 -8.33 7.25 -16.30
C ARG A 233 -6.99 6.62 -16.70
N PRO A 234 -6.95 5.81 -17.77
CA PRO A 234 -5.68 5.51 -18.43
C PRO A 234 -5.09 6.85 -18.90
N LEU A 235 -3.88 7.16 -18.46
CA LEU A 235 -3.10 8.24 -19.06
C LEU A 235 -2.97 7.92 -20.55
N GLN A 236 -3.70 8.64 -21.40
CA GLN A 236 -3.36 8.72 -22.81
C GLN A 236 -1.99 9.42 -22.85
N ASP A 237 -0.96 8.70 -23.25
CA ASP A 237 0.31 9.32 -23.57
C ASP A 237 0.04 10.41 -24.60
N ALA A 238 0.31 11.66 -24.21
CA ALA A 238 0.12 12.87 -25.01
C ALA A 238 0.97 12.90 -26.30
N SER A 239 1.63 11.80 -26.67
CA SER A 239 2.33 11.61 -27.94
C SER A 239 1.42 11.23 -29.11
N THR A 240 0.15 10.89 -28.88
CA THR A 240 -0.73 10.36 -29.96
C THR A 240 -1.65 11.42 -30.60
N ASP A 241 -1.87 12.57 -29.95
CA ASP A 241 -2.74 13.64 -30.49
C ASP A 241 -2.08 14.51 -31.59
N SER A 242 -0.85 14.20 -32.00
CA SER A 242 -0.16 14.93 -33.08
C SER A 242 -0.25 14.27 -34.46
N ILE A 243 -0.92 13.11 -34.58
CA ILE A 243 -0.95 12.35 -35.84
C ILE A 243 -2.27 12.53 -36.63
N ASP A 244 -3.35 13.03 -36.02
CA ASP A 244 -4.67 13.15 -36.69
C ASP A 244 -4.97 14.55 -37.29
N GLN A 245 -3.92 15.33 -37.60
CA GLN A 245 -4.04 16.52 -38.45
C GLN A 245 -3.01 16.49 -39.57
N ARG A 246 -3.20 15.60 -40.56
CA ARG A 246 -2.64 15.77 -41.90
C ARG A 246 -3.52 15.15 -42.97
#